data_AF-A0A931P6Y3-F1
#
_entry.id   AF-A0A931P6Y3-F1
#
_cell.length_a   1.000
_cell.length_b   1.000
_cell.length_c   1.000
_cell.angle_alpha   90.00
_cell.angle_beta   90.00
_cell.angle_gamma   90.00
#
_symmetry.space_group_name_H-M   'P 1'
#
loop_
_entity.id
_entity.type
_entity.pdbx_description
1 polymer ?
#
loop_
_entity_poly.entity_id
_entity_poly.type
_entity_poly.pdbx_seq_one_letter_code
_entity_poly.pdbx_strand_id
1 'polypeptide(L)' 'MTQKQENQQRACDRFIEHTARIDAILKRLQGACDDHFGTHPDEINWGDTGFIADIVADLELISDKVFKEGEYA' A
#
# COMPACT_ATOMS: atom_id res chain seq x y z
N MET A 1 -6.74 35.82 -2.54
CA MET A 1 -5.68 34.99 -1.92
C MET A 1 -4.37 35.28 -2.63
N THR A 2 -3.22 35.11 -1.97
CA THR A 2 -1.91 35.24 -2.63
C THR A 2 -1.57 33.96 -3.41
N GLN A 3 -0.79 34.07 -4.48
CA GLN A 3 -0.40 32.92 -5.30
C GLN A 3 0.30 31.79 -4.50
N LYS A 4 1.02 32.15 -3.43
CA LYS A 4 1.62 31.19 -2.49
C LYS A 4 0.54 30.38 -1.76
N GLN A 5 -0.53 31.04 -1.29
CA GLN A 5 -1.61 30.36 -0.57
C GLN A 5 -2.39 29.42 -1.50
N GLU A 6 -2.62 29.81 -2.76
CA GLU A 6 -3.27 28.95 -3.75
C GLU A 6 -2.42 27.71 -4.09
N ASN A 7 -1.11 27.87 -4.24
CA ASN A 7 -0.21 26.73 -4.47
C ASN A 7 -0.15 25.79 -3.25
N GLN A 8 -0.14 26.32 -2.03
CA GLN A 8 -0.19 25.49 -0.82
C GLN A 8 -1.50 24.72 -0.72
N GLN A 9 -2.63 25.36 -0.99
CA GLN A 9 -3.93 24.71 -0.99
C GLN A 9 -3.95 23.52 -1.98
N ARG A 10 -3.49 23.74 -3.21
CA ARG A 10 -3.41 22.68 -4.23
C ARG A 10 -2.51 21.52 -3.82
N ALA A 11 -1.40 21.80 -3.13
CA ALA A 11 -0.52 20.76 -2.59
C ALA A 11 -1.21 19.95 -1.49
N CYS A 12 -1.94 20.61 -0.58
CA CYS A 12 -2.73 19.95 0.45
C CYS A 12 -3.84 19.07 -0.15
N ASP A 13 -4.58 19.59 -1.13
CA ASP A 13 -5.65 18.83 -1.80
C ASP A 13 -5.09 17.57 -2.47
N ARG A 14 -3.95 17.68 -3.16
CA ARG A 14 -3.27 16.52 -3.76
C ARG A 14 -2.74 15.53 -2.74
N PHE A 15 -2.19 16.03 -1.63
CA PHE A 15 -1.73 15.16 -0.55
C PHE A 15 -2.89 14.33 0.02
N ILE A 16 -4.02 14.97 0.33
CA ILE A 16 -5.23 14.29 0.84
C ILE A 16 -5.76 13.28 -0.19
N GLU A 17 -5.82 13.64 -1.47
CA GLU A 17 -6.22 12.74 -2.56
C GLU A 17 -5.34 11.49 -2.59
N HIS A 18 -4.02 11.65 -2.50
CA HIS A 18 -3.08 10.53 -2.51
C HIS A 18 -3.19 9.68 -1.24
N THR A 19 -3.30 10.28 -0.06
CA THR A 19 -3.51 9.54 1.19
C THR A 19 -4.80 8.73 1.16
N ALA A 20 -5.90 9.30 0.68
CA ALA A 20 -7.18 8.59 0.55
C ALA A 20 -7.08 7.41 -0.44
N ARG A 21 -6.29 7.56 -1.51
CA ARG A 21 -6.03 6.47 -2.45
C ARG A 21 -5.19 5.36 -1.83
N ILE A 22 -4.18 5.69 -1.03
CA ILE A 22 -3.38 4.70 -0.30
C ILE A 22 -4.28 3.92 0.66
N ASP A 23 -5.12 4.60 1.44
CA ASP A 23 -6.08 3.96 2.35
C ASP A 23 -7.01 2.97 1.62
N ALA A 24 -7.56 3.38 0.47
CA ALA A 24 -8.41 2.51 -0.34
C ALA A 24 -7.67 1.27 -0.87
N ILE A 25 -6.39 1.41 -1.25
CA ILE A 25 -5.54 0.29 -1.68
C ILE A 25 -5.29 -0.66 -0.51
N LEU A 26 -4.89 -0.14 0.65
CA LEU A 26 -4.63 -0.96 1.85
C LEU A 26 -5.89 -1.72 2.29
N LYS A 27 -7.04 -1.06 2.28
CA LYS A 27 -8.32 -1.71 2.62
C LYS A 27 -8.69 -2.82 1.63
N ARG A 28 -8.42 -2.63 0.34
CA ARG A 28 -8.62 -3.67 -0.68
C ARG A 28 -7.69 -4.85 -0.46
N LEU A 29 -6.42 -4.61 -0.15
CA LEU A 29 -5.44 -5.67 0.15
C LEU A 29 -5.83 -6.44 1.41
N GLN A 30 -6.26 -5.74 2.47
CA GLN A 30 -6.77 -6.38 3.68
C GLN A 30 -7.94 -7.33 3.35
N GLY A 31 -8.93 -6.86 2.60
CA GLY A 31 -10.05 -7.70 2.17
C GLY A 31 -9.64 -8.91 1.32
N ALA A 32 -8.58 -8.77 0.50
CA ALA A 32 -8.01 -9.90 -0.22
C ALA A 32 -7.32 -10.89 0.73
N CYS A 33 -6.59 -10.42 1.73
CA CYS A 33 -5.99 -11.28 2.77
C CYS A 33 -7.05 -12.07 3.55
N ASP A 34 -8.16 -11.42 3.92
CA ASP A 34 -9.28 -12.05 4.61
C ASP A 34 -9.96 -13.15 3.76
N ASP A 35 -9.94 -13.01 2.43
CA ASP A 35 -10.47 -13.99 1.47
C ASP A 35 -9.40 -15.00 0.99
N HIS A 36 -8.24 -15.08 1.65
CA HIS A 36 -7.10 -15.92 1.22
C HIS A 36 -6.64 -15.66 -0.22
N PHE A 37 -6.76 -14.40 -0.67
CA PHE A 37 -6.54 -13.96 -2.05
C PHE A 37 -7.40 -14.70 -3.08
N GLY A 38 -8.57 -15.22 -2.65
CA GLY A 38 -9.47 -16.01 -3.49
C GLY A 38 -8.97 -17.44 -3.73
N THR A 39 -7.94 -17.90 -3.02
CA THR A 39 -7.37 -19.24 -3.17
C THR A 39 -7.91 -20.16 -2.08
N HIS A 40 -8.47 -21.29 -2.49
CA HIS A 40 -8.86 -22.34 -1.54
C HIS A 40 -7.60 -23.05 -0.99
N PRO A 41 -7.57 -23.38 0.31
CA PRO A 41 -6.39 -23.99 0.95
C PRO A 41 -5.96 -25.32 0.30
N ASP A 42 -6.90 -26.08 -0.25
CA ASP A 42 -6.64 -27.33 -0.96
C ASP A 42 -6.10 -27.14 -2.39
N GLU A 43 -6.18 -25.93 -2.93
CA GLU A 43 -5.72 -25.57 -4.29
C GLU A 43 -4.38 -24.81 -4.29
N ILE A 44 -3.86 -24.44 -3.11
CA ILE A 44 -2.59 -23.73 -2.95
C ILE A 44 -1.44 -24.56 -3.53
N ASN A 45 -0.69 -23.94 -4.43
CA ASN A 45 0.55 -24.50 -4.96
C ASN A 45 1.73 -23.53 -4.80
N TRP A 46 2.92 -23.97 -5.21
CA TRP A 46 4.14 -23.16 -5.12
C TRP A 46 4.10 -21.84 -5.89
N GLY A 47 3.27 -21.76 -6.95
CA GLY A 47 3.03 -20.52 -7.69
C GLY A 47 2.29 -19.49 -6.84
N ASP A 48 1.25 -19.90 -6.11
CA ASP A 48 0.53 -19.03 -5.18
C ASP A 48 1.45 -18.57 -4.05
N THR A 49 2.24 -19.48 -3.48
CA THR A 49 3.22 -19.14 -2.44
C THR A 49 4.23 -18.11 -2.94
N GLY A 50 4.72 -18.25 -4.18
CA GLY A 50 5.65 -17.30 -4.79
C GLY A 50 5.02 -15.92 -4.99
N PHE A 51 3.77 -15.88 -5.46
CA PHE A 51 3.02 -14.63 -5.61
C PHE A 51 2.83 -13.92 -4.26
N ILE A 52 2.42 -14.64 -3.21
CA ILE A 52 2.25 -14.05 -1.87
C ILE A 52 3.59 -13.56 -1.30
N ALA A 53 4.69 -14.29 -1.53
CA ALA A 53 6.01 -13.85 -1.10
C ALA A 53 6.45 -12.54 -1.75
N ASP A 54 6.14 -12.34 -3.04
CA ASP A 54 6.39 -11.08 -3.77
C ASP A 54 5.60 -9.91 -3.15
N ILE A 55 4.31 -10.12 -2.89
CA ILE A 55 3.45 -9.12 -2.23
C ILE A 55 3.96 -8.76 -0.83
N VAL A 56 4.44 -9.74 -0.06
CA VAL A 56 5.03 -9.49 1.27
C VAL A 56 6.26 -8.60 1.15
N ALA A 57 7.19 -8.94 0.24
CA ALA A 57 8.41 -8.16 0.04
C ALA A 57 8.12 -6.70 -0.38
N ASP A 58 7.14 -6.48 -1.25
CA ASP A 58 6.70 -5.14 -1.64
C ASP A 58 6.12 -4.35 -0.47
N LEU A 59 5.30 -4.96 0.37
CA LEU A 59 4.71 -4.30 1.54
C LEU A 59 5.75 -3.99 2.62
N GLU A 60 6.70 -4.89 2.86
CA GLU A 60 7.82 -4.67 3.77
C GLU A 60 8.69 -3.51 3.30
N LEU A 61 9.04 -3.45 2.00
CA LEU A 61 9.80 -2.35 1.43
C LEU A 61 9.08 -1.00 1.58
N ILE A 62 7.76 -0.98 1.43
CA ILE A 62 6.95 0.23 1.64
C ILE A 62 6.94 0.62 3.13
N SER A 63 6.79 -0.36 4.03
CA SER A 63 6.83 -0.16 5.48
C SER A 63 8.15 0.44 5.91
N ASP A 64 9.28 -0.16 5.51
CA ASP A 64 10.62 0.29 5.84
C ASP A 64 10.86 1.74 5.41
N LYS A 65 10.39 2.12 4.22
CA LYS A 65 10.48 3.51 3.72
C LYS A 65 9.69 4.51 4.57
N VAL A 66 8.50 4.10 5.03
CA VAL A 66 7.58 4.94 5.80
C VAL A 66 8.08 5.11 7.24
N PHE A 67 8.52 4.02 7.86
CA PHE A 67 8.92 4.00 9.27
C PHE A 67 10.41 4.22 9.51
N LYS A 68 11.22 4.34 8.45
CA LYS A 68 12.68 4.50 8.52
C LYS A 68 13.34 3.30 9.20
N GLU A 69 12.99 2.12 8.69
CA GLU A 69 13.49 0.83 9.16
C GLU A 69 14.40 0.19 8.09
N GLY A 70 15.15 -0.85 8.48
CA GLY A 70 16.01 -1.59 7.57
C GLY A 70 17.10 -0.72 6.92
N GLU A 71 17.12 -0.70 5.58
CA GLU A 71 18.07 0.11 4.79
C GLU A 71 17.81 1.63 4.84
N TYR A 72 16.66 2.04 5.39
CA TYR A 72 16.24 3.45 5.49
C TYR A 72 16.39 4.04 6.91
N ALA A 73 16.97 3.27 7.85
CA ALA A 73 17.26 3.68 9.24
C ALA A 73 18.54 4.53 9.37
#